data_AF-A0A7X7MMA2-F1
#
_entry.id   AF-A0A7X7MMA2-F1
#
_cell.length_a   1.000
_cell.length_b   1.000
_cell.length_c   1.000
_cell.angle_alpha   90.00
_cell.angle_beta   90.00
_cell.angle_gamma   90.00
#
_symmetry.space_group_name_H-M   'P 1'
#
loop_
_entity.id
_entity.type
_entity.pdbx_description
1 polymer ?
#
loop_
_entity_poly.entity_id
_entity_poly.type
_entity_poly.pdbx_seq_one_letter_code
_entity_poly.pdbx_strand_id
1 'polypeptide(L)'
;MHTIRITDRPKSRAVTETFLDGTLAVVSRSGLHATERLLLANLPQHDAAPEGAFLIAGNRSGGIALAAAARFSARTLACHAFDLHHARAIQRTLAANGTASRLVHDPGTQLCGEAPDGKPADALPGQPEVAVHCTAALPEGPFAAALFMATPGTMTGELVLDQLEEIHTRLTDGGLCLLACETDSVVLFRQVRALFGKLSILFDKKGVCCCIAKKKGAPARLRDFSATFPASLPGLEPCTLISLPGVFCHRRPDAGGLALAEVAARDLAPGQHVLDMGCGCGLVGILLARSQPNVRVTFVDAHARALAATRRNLESLGLLDCSTLVLSDSGLPQSAARFDLFAGNPPYYSDFRIAELFIQTAHDTLKPGGLCLTVAKSAHALQERQAACFGRAETLPRRGYGVVRSIR
;
A
#
# COMPACT_ATOMS: atom_id res chain seq x y z
N MET A 1 -2.89 -32.53 9.90
CA MET A 1 -3.48 -31.21 10.16
C MET A 1 -2.36 -30.18 10.15
N HIS A 2 -2.36 -29.27 9.18
CA HIS A 2 -1.40 -28.17 9.09
C HIS A 2 -1.94 -26.97 9.88
N THR A 3 -1.12 -26.35 10.74
CA THR A 3 -1.53 -25.20 11.56
C THR A 3 -0.75 -23.96 11.18
N ILE A 4 -1.46 -22.94 10.72
CA ILE A 4 -0.95 -21.61 10.40
C ILE A 4 -1.18 -20.69 11.59
N ARG A 5 -0.16 -19.95 12.00
CA ARG A 5 -0.27 -18.93 13.04
C ARG A 5 -0.03 -17.54 12.47
N ILE A 6 -1.06 -16.69 12.52
CA ILE A 6 -0.98 -15.28 12.07
C ILE A 6 -1.04 -14.30 13.26
N THR A 7 -0.69 -14.76 14.47
CA THR A 7 -0.63 -13.93 15.68
C THR A 7 0.52 -14.35 16.60
N ASP A 8 1.14 -13.34 17.19
CA ASP A 8 2.12 -13.42 18.29
C ASP A 8 1.48 -13.74 19.65
N ARG A 9 0.16 -13.61 19.80
CA ARG A 9 -0.53 -13.86 21.09
C ARG A 9 -0.44 -15.33 21.52
N PRO A 10 -0.36 -15.61 22.84
CA PRO A 10 -0.40 -16.98 23.36
C PRO A 10 -1.71 -17.68 22.98
N LYS A 11 -1.67 -19.01 22.85
CA LYS A 11 -2.81 -19.83 22.35
C LYS A 11 -4.09 -19.61 23.16
N SER A 12 -3.98 -19.40 24.48
CA SER A 12 -5.11 -19.15 25.39
C SER A 12 -5.89 -17.87 25.10
N ARG A 13 -5.36 -16.96 24.28
CA ARG A 13 -5.99 -15.69 23.89
C ARG A 13 -6.13 -15.53 22.38
N ALA A 14 -5.99 -16.62 21.63
CA ALA A 14 -6.09 -16.66 20.19
C ALA A 14 -7.33 -17.44 19.75
N VAL A 15 -7.87 -17.10 18.59
CA VAL A 15 -8.98 -17.81 17.95
C VAL A 15 -8.41 -18.83 16.98
N THR A 16 -8.88 -20.08 17.06
CA THR A 16 -8.50 -21.14 16.12
C THR A 16 -9.70 -21.50 15.26
N GLU A 17 -9.54 -21.39 13.94
CA GLU A 17 -10.56 -21.78 12.95
C GLU A 17 -10.01 -22.91 12.09
N THR A 18 -10.84 -23.89 11.74
CA THR A 18 -10.45 -25.05 10.93
C THR A 18 -11.14 -25.02 9.58
N PHE A 19 -10.44 -25.45 8.54
CA PHE A 19 -10.86 -25.41 7.14
C PHE A 19 -10.50 -26.71 6.44
N LEU A 20 -11.08 -26.92 5.25
CA LEU A 20 -10.75 -28.04 4.36
C LEU A 20 -10.84 -29.40 5.08
N ASP A 21 -11.99 -29.67 5.69
CA ASP A 21 -12.29 -30.91 6.43
C ASP A 21 -11.30 -31.21 7.57
N GLY A 22 -10.81 -30.15 8.23
CA GLY A 22 -9.88 -30.26 9.36
C GLY A 22 -8.42 -30.46 8.96
N THR A 23 -8.11 -30.45 7.66
CA THR A 23 -6.72 -30.56 7.20
C THR A 23 -5.91 -29.28 7.45
N LEU A 24 -6.58 -28.12 7.58
CA LEU A 24 -5.98 -26.82 7.83
C LEU A 24 -6.58 -26.15 9.08
N ALA A 25 -5.74 -25.54 9.90
CA ALA A 25 -6.15 -24.65 10.99
C ALA A 25 -5.42 -23.31 10.93
N VAL A 26 -6.13 -22.22 11.22
CA VAL A 26 -5.56 -20.89 11.32
C VAL A 26 -5.78 -20.34 12.72
N VAL A 27 -4.68 -19.95 13.37
CA VAL A 27 -4.66 -19.34 14.70
C VAL A 27 -4.44 -17.84 14.53
N SER A 28 -5.43 -17.03 14.91
CA SER A 28 -5.45 -15.58 14.72
C SER A 28 -5.76 -14.84 16.04
N ARG A 29 -5.52 -13.52 16.05
CA ARG A 29 -5.72 -12.68 17.24
C ARG A 29 -7.18 -12.57 17.66
N SER A 30 -8.09 -12.46 16.70
CA SER A 30 -9.49 -12.10 16.92
C SER A 30 -10.46 -12.78 15.94
N GLY A 31 -10.01 -13.84 15.26
CA GLY A 31 -10.73 -14.44 14.13
C GLY A 31 -10.29 -13.87 12.79
N LEU A 32 -10.49 -14.65 11.74
CA LEU A 32 -10.22 -14.28 10.36
C LEU A 32 -11.28 -13.35 9.79
N HIS A 33 -10.86 -12.46 8.89
CA HIS A 33 -11.79 -11.62 8.15
C HIS A 33 -12.72 -12.48 7.28
N ALA A 34 -13.95 -12.02 7.00
CA ALA A 34 -14.95 -12.84 6.30
C ALA A 34 -14.48 -13.29 4.91
N THR A 35 -13.82 -12.39 4.17
CA THR A 35 -13.21 -12.71 2.86
C THR A 35 -12.07 -13.72 2.95
N GLU A 36 -11.24 -13.68 4.00
CA GLU A 36 -10.20 -14.69 4.21
C GLU A 36 -10.81 -16.06 4.46
N ARG A 37 -11.83 -16.14 5.33
CA ARG A 37 -12.55 -17.40 5.60
C ARG A 37 -13.16 -17.98 4.34
N LEU A 38 -13.77 -17.14 3.50
CA LEU A 38 -14.36 -17.59 2.24
C LEU A 38 -13.31 -18.11 1.25
N LEU A 39 -12.16 -17.44 1.11
CA LEU A 39 -11.08 -17.96 0.27
C LEU A 39 -10.55 -19.29 0.80
N LEU A 40 -10.26 -19.40 2.10
CA LEU A 40 -9.73 -20.63 2.70
C LEU A 40 -10.71 -21.80 2.58
N ALA A 41 -12.00 -21.57 2.81
CA ALA A 41 -13.04 -22.59 2.71
C ALA A 41 -13.25 -23.10 1.28
N ASN A 42 -12.85 -22.30 0.26
CA ASN A 42 -13.05 -22.61 -1.15
C ASN A 42 -11.73 -22.83 -1.90
N LEU A 43 -10.60 -23.01 -1.20
CA LEU A 43 -9.34 -23.35 -1.85
C LEU A 43 -9.51 -24.66 -2.65
N PRO A 44 -9.08 -24.72 -3.92
CA PRO A 44 -9.19 -25.93 -4.73
C PRO A 44 -8.56 -27.15 -4.07
N GLN A 45 -9.08 -28.34 -4.35
CA GLN A 45 -8.37 -29.58 -4.04
C GLN A 45 -7.03 -29.65 -4.77
N HIS A 46 -6.02 -30.29 -4.16
CA HIS A 46 -4.68 -30.37 -4.73
C HIS A 46 -4.70 -30.85 -6.19
N ASP A 47 -5.42 -31.94 -6.46
CA ASP A 47 -5.49 -32.57 -7.79
C ASP A 47 -6.37 -31.80 -8.78
N ALA A 48 -7.20 -30.87 -8.29
CA ALA A 48 -8.04 -29.99 -9.11
C ALA A 48 -7.40 -28.62 -9.37
N ALA A 49 -6.25 -28.34 -8.75
CA ALA A 49 -5.56 -27.06 -8.86
C ALA A 49 -4.70 -27.02 -10.13
N PRO A 50 -4.75 -25.92 -10.91
CA PRO A 50 -4.02 -25.85 -12.17
C PRO A 50 -2.51 -25.87 -11.94
N GLU A 51 -1.77 -26.38 -12.91
CA GLU A 51 -0.31 -26.37 -12.87
C GLU A 51 0.25 -24.98 -13.18
N GLY A 52 1.21 -24.52 -12.38
CA GLY A 52 1.91 -23.25 -12.59
C GLY A 52 1.95 -22.34 -11.36
N ALA A 53 2.40 -21.10 -11.55
CA ALA A 53 2.55 -20.11 -10.47
C ALA A 53 1.20 -19.54 -10.03
N PHE A 54 1.06 -19.22 -8.73
CA PHE A 54 -0.16 -18.66 -8.16
C PHE A 54 0.10 -17.23 -7.68
N LEU A 55 -0.86 -16.35 -7.97
CA LEU A 55 -0.88 -14.99 -7.48
C LEU A 55 -1.81 -14.87 -6.27
N ILE A 56 -1.35 -14.25 -5.19
CA ILE A 56 -2.16 -13.89 -4.03
C ILE A 56 -2.17 -12.37 -3.93
N ALA A 57 -3.33 -11.74 -4.18
CA ALA A 57 -3.46 -10.29 -4.20
C ALA A 57 -4.49 -9.81 -3.17
N GLY A 58 -4.15 -8.71 -2.49
CA GLY A 58 -5.02 -8.08 -1.49
C GLY A 58 -5.00 -8.78 -0.12
N ASN A 59 -4.28 -9.90 0.04
CA ASN A 59 -4.10 -10.55 1.34
C ASN A 59 -3.06 -9.82 2.19
N ARG A 60 -3.50 -9.29 3.33
CA ARG A 60 -2.67 -8.45 4.21
C ARG A 60 -2.09 -9.19 5.42
N SER A 61 -2.62 -10.38 5.73
CA SER A 61 -2.23 -11.17 6.90
C SER A 61 -1.12 -12.18 6.62
N GLY A 62 -0.97 -12.62 5.36
CA GLY A 62 -0.15 -13.77 4.98
C GLY A 62 -0.84 -15.13 5.17
N GLY A 63 -2.05 -15.17 5.74
CA GLY A 63 -2.77 -16.43 6.02
C GLY A 63 -3.16 -17.19 4.76
N ILE A 64 -3.59 -16.49 3.70
CA ILE A 64 -3.93 -17.12 2.41
C ILE A 64 -2.67 -17.64 1.72
N ALA A 65 -1.57 -16.89 1.80
CA ALA A 65 -0.28 -17.30 1.24
C ALA A 65 0.23 -18.59 1.87
N LEU A 66 0.19 -18.70 3.20
CA LEU A 66 0.58 -19.91 3.91
C LEU A 66 -0.34 -21.10 3.61
N ALA A 67 -1.66 -20.87 3.51
CA ALA A 67 -2.59 -21.93 3.15
C ALA A 67 -2.34 -22.45 1.74
N ALA A 68 -2.03 -21.54 0.80
CA ALA A 68 -1.62 -21.91 -0.55
C ALA A 68 -0.27 -22.64 -0.55
N ALA A 69 0.73 -22.19 0.22
CA ALA A 69 2.04 -22.83 0.31
C ALA A 69 1.96 -24.25 0.89
N ALA A 70 1.15 -24.43 1.93
CA ALA A 70 0.93 -25.74 2.55
C ALA A 70 0.16 -26.70 1.65
N ARG A 71 -0.79 -26.19 0.86
CA ARG A 71 -1.65 -27.00 0.01
C ARG A 71 -1.06 -27.28 -1.37
N PHE A 72 -0.24 -26.38 -1.90
CA PHE A 72 0.32 -26.42 -3.24
C PHE A 72 1.85 -26.30 -3.20
N SER A 73 2.50 -27.16 -2.41
CA SER A 73 3.94 -27.07 -2.11
C SER A 73 4.86 -27.13 -3.33
N ALA A 74 4.40 -27.71 -4.45
CA ALA A 74 5.15 -27.75 -5.70
C ALA A 74 4.99 -26.48 -6.57
N ARG A 75 4.24 -25.45 -6.11
CA ARG A 75 3.92 -24.26 -6.91
C ARG A 75 4.68 -23.03 -6.43
N THR A 76 5.12 -22.21 -7.38
CA THR A 76 5.65 -20.87 -7.10
C THR A 76 4.51 -19.95 -6.66
N LEU A 77 4.72 -19.20 -5.56
CA LEU A 77 3.75 -18.26 -5.05
C LEU A 77 4.28 -16.83 -5.12
N ALA A 78 3.47 -15.93 -5.67
CA ALA A 78 3.71 -14.50 -5.63
C ALA A 78 2.59 -13.83 -4.82
N CYS A 79 2.95 -13.21 -3.71
CA CYS A 79 2.07 -12.37 -2.92
C CYS A 79 2.24 -10.92 -3.35
N HIS A 80 1.16 -10.14 -3.37
CA HIS A 80 1.21 -8.72 -3.69
C HIS A 80 0.43 -7.89 -2.67
N ALA A 81 1.06 -6.80 -2.21
CA ALA A 81 0.45 -5.76 -1.42
C ALA A 81 1.03 -4.39 -1.83
N PHE A 82 0.19 -3.39 -2.06
CA PHE A 82 0.68 -2.05 -2.43
C PHE A 82 1.41 -1.31 -1.30
N ASP A 83 1.20 -1.72 -0.06
CA ASP A 83 1.66 -1.01 1.13
C ASP A 83 2.76 -1.84 1.84
N LEU A 84 3.88 -1.20 2.14
CA LEU A 84 5.06 -1.86 2.73
C LEU A 84 4.76 -2.43 4.12
N HIS A 85 3.88 -1.80 4.91
CA HIS A 85 3.46 -2.33 6.21
C HIS A 85 2.79 -3.70 6.06
N HIS A 86 1.89 -3.82 5.08
CA HIS A 86 1.22 -5.08 4.77
C HIS A 86 2.19 -6.10 4.18
N ALA A 87 3.09 -5.69 3.28
CA ALA A 87 4.11 -6.59 2.73
C ALA A 87 5.02 -7.16 3.84
N ARG A 88 5.49 -6.33 4.76
CA ARG A 88 6.27 -6.76 5.94
C ARG A 88 5.45 -7.61 6.90
N ALA A 89 4.15 -7.35 7.05
CA ALA A 89 3.26 -8.20 7.85
C ALA A 89 3.15 -9.61 7.26
N ILE A 90 3.01 -9.74 5.94
CA ILE A 90 3.02 -11.02 5.23
C ILE A 90 4.37 -11.74 5.47
N GLN A 91 5.50 -11.06 5.33
CA GLN A 91 6.82 -11.65 5.58
C GLN A 91 7.00 -12.14 7.02
N ARG A 92 6.58 -11.34 8.02
CA ARG A 92 6.62 -11.77 9.44
C ARG A 92 5.77 -13.02 9.67
N THR A 93 4.58 -13.07 9.08
CA THR A 93 3.71 -14.24 9.17
C THR A 93 4.35 -15.46 8.50
N LEU A 94 4.92 -15.33 7.30
CA LEU A 94 5.62 -16.41 6.60
C LEU A 94 6.80 -16.95 7.43
N ALA A 95 7.67 -16.05 7.92
CA ALA A 95 8.83 -16.39 8.73
C ALA A 95 8.44 -17.09 10.03
N ALA A 96 7.39 -16.61 10.72
CA ALA A 96 6.87 -17.23 11.94
C ALA A 96 6.30 -18.65 11.74
N ASN A 97 6.07 -19.06 10.50
CA ASN A 97 5.60 -20.41 10.13
C ASN A 97 6.66 -21.21 9.35
N GLY A 98 7.93 -20.77 9.37
CA GLY A 98 9.04 -21.50 8.75
C GLY A 98 9.10 -21.42 7.22
N THR A 99 8.40 -20.45 6.61
CA THR A 99 8.40 -20.22 5.16
C THR A 99 9.32 -19.07 4.80
N ALA A 100 10.32 -19.34 3.96
CA ALA A 100 11.22 -18.31 3.44
C ALA A 100 10.48 -17.36 2.49
N SER A 101 10.87 -16.08 2.50
CA SER A 101 10.28 -15.08 1.62
C SER A 101 11.27 -14.00 1.22
N ARG A 102 11.06 -13.42 0.02
CA ARG A 102 11.84 -12.30 -0.49
C ARG A 102 10.94 -11.12 -0.80
N LEU A 103 11.33 -9.93 -0.32
CA LEU A 103 10.64 -8.69 -0.65
C LEU A 103 11.08 -8.19 -2.03
N VAL A 104 10.12 -7.78 -2.85
CA VAL A 104 10.34 -7.17 -4.16
C VAL A 104 9.68 -5.79 -4.17
N HIS A 105 10.37 -4.76 -4.63
CA HIS A 105 9.82 -3.41 -4.78
C HIS A 105 10.15 -2.83 -6.15
N ASP A 106 9.47 -1.73 -6.52
CA ASP A 106 9.68 -1.09 -7.82
C ASP A 106 11.12 -0.58 -7.99
N PRO A 107 11.71 -0.69 -9.20
CA PRO A 107 13.03 -0.14 -9.48
C PRO A 107 13.04 1.39 -9.35
N GLY A 108 14.22 1.95 -9.06
CA GLY A 108 14.39 3.40 -8.86
C GLY A 108 13.72 3.94 -7.59
N THR A 109 13.23 3.07 -6.71
CA THR A 109 12.75 3.41 -5.36
C THR A 109 13.77 2.88 -4.35
N GLN A 110 14.19 3.70 -3.40
CA GLN A 110 15.01 3.24 -2.28
C GLN A 110 14.10 2.59 -1.23
N LEU A 111 14.47 1.43 -0.71
CA LEU A 111 13.78 0.79 0.41
C LEU A 111 14.40 1.26 1.73
N CYS A 112 13.57 1.71 2.67
CA CYS A 112 14.03 2.11 4.00
C CYS A 112 13.52 1.17 5.11
N GLY A 113 14.36 0.97 6.12
CA GLY A 113 14.13 0.03 7.22
C GLY A 113 14.58 -1.40 6.88
N GLU A 114 14.91 -2.17 7.90
CA GLU A 114 15.38 -3.54 7.74
C GLU A 114 14.24 -4.49 7.37
N ALA A 115 14.58 -5.59 6.70
CA ALA A 115 13.70 -6.75 6.65
C ALA A 115 13.44 -7.20 8.10
N PRO A 116 12.24 -7.68 8.45
CA PRO A 116 11.97 -8.09 9.83
C PRO A 116 13.05 -9.07 10.31
N ASP A 117 13.68 -8.73 11.44
CA ASP A 117 14.66 -9.58 12.11
C ASP A 117 14.07 -10.98 12.31
N GLY A 118 14.63 -11.91 11.57
CA GLY A 118 14.18 -13.27 11.51
C GLY A 118 15.08 -13.98 10.53
N LYS A 119 16.20 -14.54 11.02
CA LYS A 119 16.75 -15.70 10.34
C LYS A 119 15.55 -16.63 10.07
N PRO A 120 15.33 -17.10 8.84
CA PRO A 120 14.31 -18.12 8.62
C PRO A 120 14.59 -19.21 9.65
N ALA A 121 13.63 -19.50 10.53
CA ALA A 121 13.67 -20.74 11.29
C ALA A 121 13.89 -21.82 10.23
N ASP A 122 14.99 -22.58 10.35
CA ASP A 122 15.56 -23.45 9.31
C ASP A 122 14.51 -23.82 8.27
N ALA A 123 14.58 -23.19 7.09
CA ALA A 123 13.55 -23.32 6.07
C ALA A 123 13.19 -24.80 5.92
N LEU A 124 11.92 -25.15 6.12
CA LEU A 124 11.51 -26.54 6.06
C LEU A 124 11.95 -27.11 4.70
N PRO A 125 12.74 -28.21 4.67
CA PRO A 125 13.29 -28.71 3.42
C PRO A 125 12.17 -29.00 2.41
N GLY A 126 12.27 -28.38 1.23
CA GLY A 126 11.31 -28.56 0.13
C GLY A 126 10.17 -27.53 0.04
N GLN A 127 10.11 -26.50 0.88
CA GLN A 127 9.16 -25.40 0.67
C GLN A 127 9.71 -24.33 -0.30
N PRO A 128 8.93 -23.89 -1.31
CA PRO A 128 9.35 -22.83 -2.21
C PRO A 128 9.42 -21.48 -1.48
N GLU A 129 10.44 -20.69 -1.80
CA GLU A 129 10.51 -19.30 -1.36
C GLU A 129 9.32 -18.50 -1.93
N VAL A 130 8.63 -17.75 -1.07
CA VAL A 130 7.50 -16.91 -1.49
C VAL A 130 7.98 -15.50 -1.85
N ALA A 131 7.69 -15.05 -3.07
CA ALA A 131 7.96 -13.67 -3.46
C ALA A 131 6.86 -12.75 -2.91
N VAL A 132 7.22 -11.75 -2.11
CA VAL A 132 6.30 -10.74 -1.58
C VAL A 132 6.56 -9.42 -2.31
N HIS A 133 5.65 -9.03 -3.18
CA HIS A 133 5.75 -7.84 -4.01
C HIS A 133 5.07 -6.65 -3.33
N CYS A 134 5.86 -5.62 -3.05
CA CYS A 134 5.42 -4.26 -2.72
C CYS A 134 5.69 -3.34 -3.91
N THR A 135 4.86 -3.46 -4.93
CA THR A 135 5.02 -2.83 -6.25
C THR A 135 3.74 -2.13 -6.69
N ALA A 136 3.87 -1.13 -7.56
CA ALA A 136 2.75 -0.33 -8.06
C ALA A 136 1.80 -1.07 -9.01
N ALA A 137 2.26 -2.18 -9.59
CA ALA A 137 1.50 -3.12 -10.41
C ALA A 137 1.66 -4.54 -9.84
N LEU A 138 0.75 -5.45 -10.22
CA LEU A 138 0.87 -6.87 -9.92
C LEU A 138 2.11 -7.45 -10.62
N PRO A 139 2.77 -8.47 -10.03
CA PRO A 139 3.94 -9.10 -10.64
C PRO A 139 3.65 -9.63 -12.05
N GLU A 140 4.68 -9.61 -12.90
CA GLU A 140 4.61 -10.22 -14.23
C GLU A 140 4.29 -11.71 -14.15
N GLY A 141 3.29 -12.11 -14.94
CA GLY A 141 2.86 -13.51 -15.07
C GLY A 141 3.68 -14.28 -16.11
N PRO A 142 3.18 -15.43 -16.59
CA PRO A 142 1.81 -15.89 -16.42
C PRO A 142 1.56 -16.70 -15.13
N PHE A 143 0.37 -16.52 -14.54
CA PHE A 143 -0.12 -17.28 -13.39
C PHE A 143 -1.21 -18.26 -13.81
N ALA A 144 -1.20 -19.45 -13.21
CA ALA A 144 -2.22 -20.46 -13.44
C ALA A 144 -3.48 -20.22 -12.59
N ALA A 145 -3.30 -19.58 -11.43
CA ALA A 145 -4.40 -19.19 -10.57
C ALA A 145 -4.12 -17.87 -9.84
N ALA A 146 -5.19 -17.18 -9.45
CA ALA A 146 -5.17 -16.01 -8.60
C ALA A 146 -6.15 -16.16 -7.45
N LEU A 147 -5.70 -15.84 -6.24
CA LEU A 147 -6.49 -15.71 -5.03
C LEU A 147 -6.58 -14.21 -4.70
N PHE A 148 -7.75 -13.63 -4.89
CA PHE A 148 -7.95 -12.18 -4.76
C PHE A 148 -8.92 -11.85 -3.64
N MET A 149 -8.56 -10.88 -2.80
CA MET A 149 -9.48 -10.36 -1.80
C MET A 149 -9.53 -8.85 -1.76
N ALA A 150 -10.72 -8.33 -1.52
CA ALA A 150 -10.97 -6.91 -1.30
C ALA A 150 -11.85 -6.71 -0.06
N THR A 151 -11.45 -5.85 0.86
CA THR A 151 -12.17 -5.58 2.12
C THR A 151 -12.63 -4.11 2.18
N PRO A 152 -13.75 -3.79 2.84
CA PRO A 152 -14.31 -2.45 2.84
C PRO A 152 -13.38 -1.48 3.57
N GLY A 153 -13.41 -0.21 3.17
CA GLY A 153 -12.60 0.84 3.79
C GLY A 153 -11.11 0.75 3.49
N THR A 154 -10.66 -0.30 2.80
CA THR A 154 -9.23 -0.47 2.48
C THR A 154 -8.91 -0.44 0.99
N MET A 155 -9.92 -0.58 0.14
CA MET A 155 -9.82 -0.54 -1.32
C MET A 155 -11.00 0.21 -1.92
N THR A 156 -10.73 1.12 -2.85
CA THR A 156 -11.80 1.79 -3.62
C THR A 156 -12.35 0.86 -4.68
N GLY A 157 -13.59 1.09 -5.14
CA GLY A 157 -14.17 0.32 -6.23
C GLY A 157 -13.32 0.36 -7.51
N GLU A 158 -12.73 1.50 -7.82
CA GLU A 158 -11.80 1.63 -8.96
C GLU A 158 -10.55 0.78 -8.78
N LEU A 159 -9.94 0.75 -7.58
CA LEU A 159 -8.79 -0.09 -7.31
C LEU A 159 -9.12 -1.59 -7.45
N VAL A 160 -10.30 -2.00 -7.01
CA VAL A 160 -10.76 -3.40 -7.18
C VAL A 160 -10.88 -3.76 -8.66
N LEU A 161 -11.48 -2.89 -9.48
CA LEU A 161 -11.66 -3.14 -10.91
C LEU A 161 -10.33 -3.15 -11.67
N ASP A 162 -9.46 -2.22 -11.33
CA ASP A 162 -8.11 -2.11 -11.88
C ASP A 162 -7.27 -3.36 -11.56
N GLN A 163 -7.27 -3.84 -10.30
CA GLN A 163 -6.60 -5.09 -9.96
C GLN A 163 -7.25 -6.32 -10.62
N LEU A 164 -8.57 -6.36 -10.79
CA LEU A 164 -9.21 -7.46 -11.52
C LEU A 164 -8.75 -7.53 -12.98
N GLU A 165 -8.61 -6.38 -13.64
CA GLU A 165 -8.05 -6.30 -15.00
C GLU A 165 -6.58 -6.73 -15.05
N GLU A 166 -5.75 -6.26 -14.11
CA GLU A 166 -4.38 -6.72 -14.00
C GLU A 166 -4.32 -8.26 -13.79
N ILE A 167 -5.07 -8.81 -12.82
CA ILE A 167 -5.16 -10.26 -12.57
C ILE A 167 -5.53 -11.00 -13.86
N HIS A 168 -6.57 -10.55 -14.56
CA HIS A 168 -6.98 -11.16 -15.82
C HIS A 168 -5.85 -11.16 -16.84
N THR A 169 -5.13 -10.05 -17.01
CA THR A 169 -4.00 -10.01 -17.96
C THR A 169 -2.87 -10.94 -17.55
N ARG A 170 -2.66 -11.19 -16.25
CA ARG A 170 -1.53 -11.99 -15.76
C ARG A 170 -1.85 -13.48 -15.63
N LEU A 171 -3.10 -13.89 -15.75
CA LEU A 171 -3.48 -15.30 -15.81
C LEU A 171 -3.16 -15.93 -17.17
N THR A 172 -2.84 -17.23 -17.20
CA THR A 172 -2.85 -18.04 -18.42
C THR A 172 -4.28 -18.15 -18.96
N ASP A 173 -4.43 -18.42 -20.26
CA ASP A 173 -5.73 -18.85 -20.77
C ASP A 173 -6.17 -20.13 -20.07
N GLY A 174 -7.41 -20.13 -19.59
CA GLY A 174 -7.93 -21.17 -18.71
C GLY A 174 -7.51 -21.08 -17.24
N GLY A 175 -6.71 -20.09 -16.86
CA GLY A 175 -6.36 -19.84 -15.47
C GLY A 175 -7.56 -19.44 -14.61
N LEU A 176 -7.50 -19.72 -13.31
CA LEU A 176 -8.61 -19.52 -12.38
C LEU A 176 -8.41 -18.27 -11.52
N CYS A 177 -9.45 -17.48 -11.33
CA CYS A 177 -9.50 -16.40 -10.34
C CYS A 177 -10.55 -16.76 -9.29
N LEU A 178 -10.11 -17.10 -8.08
CA LEU A 178 -10.97 -17.22 -6.91
C LEU A 178 -10.91 -15.90 -6.16
N LEU A 179 -12.06 -15.21 -6.06
CA LEU A 179 -12.13 -13.90 -5.42
C LEU A 179 -13.16 -13.86 -4.30
N ALA A 180 -12.82 -13.17 -3.22
CA ALA A 180 -13.75 -12.86 -2.13
C ALA A 180 -13.70 -11.36 -1.81
N CYS A 181 -14.85 -10.69 -1.91
CA CYS A 181 -14.93 -9.25 -1.75
C CYS A 181 -16.07 -8.86 -0.84
N GLU A 182 -15.86 -7.81 -0.05
CA GLU A 182 -16.94 -7.12 0.64
C GLU A 182 -17.32 -5.86 -0.13
N THR A 183 -18.37 -5.97 -0.91
CA THR A 183 -18.83 -4.92 -1.84
C THR A 183 -20.24 -5.27 -2.33
N ASP A 184 -20.81 -4.41 -3.16
CA ASP A 184 -22.03 -4.72 -3.90
C ASP A 184 -21.76 -5.88 -4.88
N SER A 185 -22.32 -7.05 -4.57
CA SER A 185 -22.12 -8.27 -5.36
C SER A 185 -22.74 -8.18 -6.75
N VAL A 186 -23.81 -7.41 -6.95
CA VAL A 186 -24.43 -7.19 -8.26
C VAL A 186 -23.49 -6.44 -9.18
N VAL A 187 -22.86 -5.37 -8.66
CA VAL A 187 -21.87 -4.60 -9.41
C VAL A 187 -20.63 -5.44 -9.69
N LEU A 188 -20.07 -6.10 -8.66
CA LEU A 188 -18.86 -6.91 -8.81
C LEU A 188 -19.06 -8.05 -9.83
N PHE A 189 -20.12 -8.86 -9.69
CA PHE A 189 -20.35 -10.00 -10.58
C PHE A 189 -20.61 -9.57 -12.01
N ARG A 190 -21.23 -8.40 -12.24
CA ARG A 190 -21.35 -7.86 -13.60
C ARG A 190 -19.98 -7.58 -14.22
N GLN A 191 -19.05 -7.00 -13.45
CA GLN A 191 -17.70 -6.67 -13.90
C GLN A 191 -16.86 -7.93 -14.12
N VAL A 192 -16.94 -8.90 -13.20
CA VAL A 192 -16.28 -10.21 -13.37
C VAL A 192 -16.80 -10.94 -14.61
N ARG A 193 -18.12 -10.93 -14.88
CA ARG A 193 -18.66 -11.52 -16.12
C ARG A 193 -18.19 -10.81 -17.37
N ALA A 194 -18.11 -9.48 -17.35
CA ALA A 194 -17.61 -8.72 -18.50
C ALA A 194 -16.14 -9.06 -18.80
N LEU A 195 -15.34 -9.35 -17.76
CA LEU A 195 -13.92 -9.60 -17.89
C LEU A 195 -13.57 -11.08 -18.17
N PHE A 196 -14.19 -12.02 -17.45
CA PHE A 196 -13.88 -13.46 -17.50
C PHE A 196 -14.96 -14.28 -18.24
N GLY A 197 -16.11 -13.70 -18.57
CA GLY A 197 -17.25 -14.43 -19.12
C GLY A 197 -18.08 -15.13 -18.04
N LYS A 198 -17.94 -16.46 -17.90
CA LYS A 198 -18.72 -17.22 -16.91
C LYS A 198 -18.04 -17.16 -15.52
N LEU A 199 -18.86 -17.04 -14.49
CA LEU A 199 -18.44 -17.18 -13.09
C LEU A 199 -19.39 -18.12 -12.34
N SER A 200 -18.87 -18.79 -11.32
CA SER A 200 -19.64 -19.56 -10.35
C SER A 200 -19.67 -18.82 -9.03
N ILE A 201 -20.88 -18.53 -8.52
CA ILE A 201 -21.06 -17.88 -7.22
C ILE A 201 -20.93 -18.96 -6.15
N LEU A 202 -20.00 -18.77 -5.22
CA LEU A 202 -19.75 -19.69 -4.10
C LEU A 202 -20.41 -19.19 -2.82
N PHE A 203 -20.52 -17.87 -2.66
CA PHE A 203 -21.18 -17.21 -1.54
C PHE A 203 -21.67 -15.81 -1.92
N ASP A 204 -22.83 -15.40 -1.43
CA ASP A 204 -23.35 -14.03 -1.60
C ASP A 204 -24.37 -13.70 -0.50
N LYS A 205 -23.91 -13.08 0.60
CA LYS A 205 -24.78 -12.65 1.71
C LYS A 205 -24.17 -11.46 2.45
N LYS A 206 -25.04 -10.55 2.93
CA LYS A 206 -24.69 -9.44 3.84
C LYS A 206 -23.54 -8.55 3.32
N GLY A 207 -23.51 -8.26 2.02
CA GLY A 207 -22.47 -7.42 1.42
C GLY A 207 -21.10 -8.10 1.29
N VAL A 208 -21.03 -9.41 1.51
CA VAL A 208 -19.83 -10.23 1.30
C VAL A 208 -20.14 -11.27 0.23
N CYS A 209 -19.24 -11.40 -0.75
CA CYS A 209 -19.40 -12.33 -1.85
C CYS A 209 -18.11 -13.08 -2.15
N CYS A 210 -18.25 -14.29 -2.67
CA CYS A 210 -17.16 -15.14 -3.13
C CYS A 210 -17.57 -15.80 -4.45
N CYS A 211 -16.71 -15.72 -5.45
CA CYS A 211 -16.93 -16.40 -6.72
C CYS A 211 -15.62 -16.88 -7.34
N ILE A 212 -15.75 -17.82 -8.26
CA ILE A 212 -14.65 -18.31 -9.08
C ILE A 212 -14.95 -18.06 -10.55
N ALA A 213 -13.96 -17.57 -11.29
CA ALA A 213 -14.05 -17.33 -12.71
C ALA A 213 -12.83 -17.91 -13.44
N LYS A 214 -13.00 -18.30 -14.70
CA LYS A 214 -11.94 -18.88 -15.53
C LYS A 214 -11.63 -17.91 -16.67
N LYS A 215 -10.35 -17.56 -16.86
CA LYS A 215 -9.93 -16.71 -17.96
C LYS A 215 -10.22 -17.38 -19.30
N LYS A 216 -10.76 -16.60 -20.24
CA LYS A 216 -10.99 -17.02 -21.62
C LYS A 216 -10.60 -15.91 -22.58
N GLY A 217 -9.44 -16.05 -23.21
CA GLY A 217 -8.92 -15.10 -24.18
C GLY A 217 -8.56 -13.75 -23.55
N ALA A 218 -8.30 -12.77 -24.41
CA ALA A 218 -8.01 -11.40 -24.02
C ALA A 218 -9.31 -10.63 -23.69
N PRO A 219 -9.26 -9.64 -22.76
CA PRO A 219 -10.40 -8.79 -22.52
C PRO A 219 -10.67 -7.89 -23.73
N ALA A 220 -11.94 -7.61 -24.02
CA ALA A 220 -12.30 -6.79 -25.19
C ALA A 220 -11.75 -5.36 -25.13
N ARG A 221 -11.64 -4.80 -23.93
CA ARG A 221 -11.04 -3.49 -23.67
C ARG A 221 -10.50 -3.45 -22.23
N LEU A 222 -9.30 -2.88 -22.08
CA LEU A 222 -8.75 -2.50 -20.78
C LEU A 222 -9.07 -1.03 -20.51
N ARG A 223 -9.38 -0.71 -19.26
CA ARG A 223 -9.62 0.65 -18.80
C ARG A 223 -8.32 1.26 -18.28
N ASP A 224 -8.14 2.55 -18.56
CA ASP A 224 -7.16 3.35 -17.85
C ASP A 224 -7.87 4.01 -16.66
N PHE A 225 -7.51 3.59 -15.46
CA PHE A 225 -8.04 4.14 -14.22
C PHE A 225 -7.18 5.27 -13.66
N SER A 226 -6.10 5.66 -14.35
CA SER A 226 -5.36 6.85 -13.99
C SER A 226 -6.20 8.11 -14.20
N ALA A 227 -5.84 9.17 -13.48
CA ALA A 227 -6.53 10.45 -13.61
C ALA A 227 -5.53 11.60 -13.54
N THR A 228 -5.68 12.56 -14.44
CA THR A 228 -4.90 13.79 -14.45
C THR A 228 -5.69 14.97 -13.90
N PHE A 229 -5.03 15.88 -13.19
CA PHE A 229 -5.63 17.13 -12.73
C PHE A 229 -4.58 18.26 -12.68
N PRO A 230 -4.99 19.53 -12.86
CA PRO A 230 -4.10 20.67 -12.70
C PRO A 230 -3.83 20.97 -11.22
N ALA A 231 -2.62 21.43 -10.92
CA ALA A 231 -2.24 21.96 -9.60
C ALA A 231 -1.26 23.13 -9.76
N SER A 232 -1.39 24.15 -8.91
CA SER A 232 -0.47 25.29 -8.83
C SER A 232 -0.40 25.85 -7.42
N LEU A 233 0.68 26.56 -7.14
CA LEU A 233 0.73 27.55 -6.07
C LEU A 233 0.22 28.90 -6.61
N PRO A 234 -0.33 29.78 -5.76
CA PRO A 234 -0.71 31.13 -6.16
C PRO A 234 0.46 31.87 -6.83
N GLY A 235 0.21 32.44 -8.01
CA GLY A 235 1.21 33.18 -8.79
C GLY A 235 2.13 32.33 -9.66
N LEU A 236 1.97 30.99 -9.66
CA LEU A 236 2.72 30.09 -10.55
C LEU A 236 1.80 29.44 -11.59
N GLU A 237 2.38 29.13 -12.76
CA GLU A 237 1.69 28.39 -13.80
C GLU A 237 1.32 26.96 -13.35
N PRO A 238 0.08 26.51 -13.62
CA PRO A 238 -0.34 25.14 -13.33
C PRO A 238 0.53 24.08 -14.00
N CYS A 239 0.80 22.99 -13.28
CA CYS A 239 1.26 21.74 -13.87
C CYS A 239 0.13 20.70 -13.82
N THR A 240 0.19 19.76 -14.76
CA THR A 240 -0.70 18.59 -14.75
C THR A 240 -0.05 17.47 -13.96
N LEU A 241 -0.76 16.93 -12.97
CA LEU A 241 -0.35 15.76 -12.20
C LEU A 241 -1.23 14.57 -12.53
N ILE A 242 -0.64 13.38 -12.63
CA ILE A 242 -1.32 12.08 -12.69
C ILE A 242 -1.44 11.48 -11.29
N SER A 243 -2.54 10.76 -11.07
CA SER A 243 -2.81 9.97 -9.86
C SER A 243 -3.33 8.60 -10.25
N LEU A 244 -3.19 7.62 -9.36
CA LEU A 244 -3.57 6.23 -9.58
C LEU A 244 -4.62 5.77 -8.55
N PRO A 245 -5.48 4.80 -8.88
CA PRO A 245 -6.45 4.26 -7.93
C PRO A 245 -5.78 3.76 -6.66
N GLY A 246 -6.39 4.03 -5.51
CA GLY A 246 -5.86 3.67 -4.20
C GLY A 246 -4.85 4.67 -3.61
N VAL A 247 -4.31 5.60 -4.42
CA VAL A 247 -3.43 6.66 -3.93
C VAL A 247 -4.27 7.79 -3.33
N PHE A 248 -3.80 8.39 -2.22
CA PHE A 248 -4.41 9.60 -1.66
C PHE A 248 -4.49 10.71 -2.73
N CYS A 249 -5.53 11.52 -2.70
CA CYS A 249 -5.86 12.57 -3.70
C CYS A 249 -6.05 12.07 -5.15
N HIS A 250 -6.43 10.80 -5.35
CA HIS A 250 -6.82 10.32 -6.68
C HIS A 250 -7.95 11.17 -7.28
N ARG A 251 -7.78 11.57 -8.55
CA ARG A 251 -8.67 12.39 -9.39
C ARG A 251 -8.73 13.90 -9.13
N ARG A 252 -8.22 14.42 -8.00
CA ARG A 252 -8.24 15.87 -7.73
C ARG A 252 -7.20 16.30 -6.70
N PRO A 253 -6.71 17.55 -6.75
CA PRO A 253 -5.85 18.08 -5.71
C PRO A 253 -6.50 18.02 -4.32
N ASP A 254 -5.73 17.63 -3.30
CA ASP A 254 -6.18 17.70 -1.92
C ASP A 254 -6.04 19.13 -1.37
N ALA A 255 -7.09 19.63 -0.72
CA ALA A 255 -7.11 20.99 -0.19
C ALA A 255 -6.14 21.17 0.98
N GLY A 256 -5.92 20.13 1.80
CA GLY A 256 -4.93 20.11 2.87
C GLY A 256 -3.50 20.12 2.33
N GLY A 257 -3.21 19.30 1.32
CA GLY A 257 -1.94 19.31 0.59
C GLY A 257 -1.64 20.66 -0.05
N LEU A 258 -2.63 21.29 -0.70
CA LEU A 258 -2.47 22.65 -1.24
C LEU A 258 -2.22 23.69 -0.14
N ALA A 259 -2.92 23.58 0.99
CA ALA A 259 -2.70 24.47 2.15
C ALA A 259 -1.26 24.35 2.67
N LEU A 260 -0.78 23.13 2.81
CA LEU A 260 0.58 22.81 3.25
C LEU A 260 1.63 23.38 2.29
N ALA A 261 1.49 23.11 0.99
CA ALA A 261 2.41 23.60 -0.04
C ALA A 261 2.47 25.14 -0.09
N GLU A 262 1.33 25.82 0.06
CA GLU A 262 1.27 27.28 0.06
C GLU A 262 1.89 27.95 1.29
N VAL A 263 1.88 27.27 2.43
CA VAL A 263 2.58 27.76 3.63
C VAL A 263 4.06 27.46 3.52
N ALA A 264 4.43 26.23 3.13
CA ALA A 264 5.82 25.82 2.97
C ALA A 264 6.59 26.67 1.96
N ALA A 265 5.96 27.04 0.83
CA ALA A 265 6.60 27.85 -0.20
C ALA A 265 7.00 29.26 0.25
N ARG A 266 6.46 29.77 1.37
CA ARG A 266 6.77 31.13 1.87
C ARG A 266 8.16 31.21 2.50
N ASP A 267 8.57 30.13 3.14
CA ASP A 267 9.83 30.02 3.90
C ASP A 267 10.89 29.20 3.14
N LEU A 268 10.54 28.65 1.97
CA LEU A 268 11.45 27.85 1.15
C LEU A 268 12.38 28.76 0.33
N ALA A 269 13.69 28.53 0.47
CA ALA A 269 14.73 29.22 -0.27
C ALA A 269 15.34 28.34 -1.38
N PRO A 270 15.95 28.94 -2.42
CA PRO A 270 16.70 28.21 -3.44
C PRO A 270 17.72 27.23 -2.87
N GLY A 271 17.86 26.06 -3.49
CA GLY A 271 18.87 25.06 -3.11
C GLY A 271 18.56 24.21 -1.87
N GLN A 272 17.49 24.52 -1.13
CA GLN A 272 17.09 23.78 0.07
C GLN A 272 16.61 22.36 -0.23
N HIS A 273 16.75 21.49 0.76
CA HIS A 273 16.32 20.09 0.70
C HIS A 273 15.04 19.88 1.51
N VAL A 274 13.98 19.46 0.81
CA VAL A 274 12.66 19.17 1.36
C VAL A 274 12.49 17.66 1.59
N LEU A 275 11.84 17.29 2.70
CA LEU A 275 11.27 15.97 2.94
C LEU A 275 9.73 16.05 2.82
N ASP A 276 9.16 15.38 1.81
CA ASP A 276 7.71 15.20 1.62
C ASP A 276 7.30 13.81 2.14
N MET A 277 6.76 13.77 3.35
CA MET A 277 6.42 12.53 4.07
C MET A 277 4.94 12.17 3.86
N GLY A 278 4.68 10.96 3.38
CA GLY A 278 3.36 10.54 2.91
C GLY A 278 2.99 11.24 1.61
N CYS A 279 3.89 11.21 0.62
CA CYS A 279 3.82 12.11 -0.53
C CYS A 279 2.61 11.88 -1.44
N GLY A 280 1.94 10.73 -1.40
CA GLY A 280 0.83 10.42 -2.29
C GLY A 280 1.30 10.47 -3.76
N CYS A 281 0.62 11.25 -4.61
CA CYS A 281 1.07 11.48 -6.00
C CYS A 281 2.16 12.55 -6.16
N GLY A 282 2.75 13.04 -5.06
CA GLY A 282 3.81 14.04 -5.05
C GLY A 282 3.33 15.49 -5.06
N LEU A 283 2.04 15.73 -4.80
CA LEU A 283 1.41 17.07 -4.91
C LEU A 283 2.21 18.15 -4.17
N VAL A 284 2.59 17.91 -2.91
CA VAL A 284 3.25 18.93 -2.07
C VAL A 284 4.69 19.13 -2.53
N GLY A 285 5.49 18.07 -2.56
CA GLY A 285 6.90 18.16 -2.92
C GLY A 285 7.14 18.68 -4.34
N ILE A 286 6.30 18.33 -5.32
CA ILE A 286 6.43 18.83 -6.69
C ILE A 286 6.12 20.32 -6.79
N LEU A 287 5.07 20.79 -6.09
CA LEU A 287 4.76 22.22 -6.06
C LEU A 287 5.89 23.03 -5.40
N LEU A 288 6.55 22.47 -4.39
CA LEU A 288 7.72 23.09 -3.75
C LEU A 288 8.98 23.06 -4.63
N ALA A 289 9.24 21.95 -5.33
CA ALA A 289 10.35 21.86 -6.28
C ALA A 289 10.21 22.87 -7.44
N ARG A 290 8.97 23.17 -7.85
CA ARG A 290 8.67 24.17 -8.88
C ARG A 290 8.64 25.61 -8.37
N SER A 291 8.57 25.84 -7.06
CA SER A 291 8.43 27.19 -6.51
C SER A 291 9.75 27.93 -6.38
N GLN A 292 10.87 27.22 -6.32
CA GLN A 292 12.20 27.78 -6.15
C GLN A 292 13.24 26.99 -6.97
N PRO A 293 14.28 27.65 -7.52
CA PRO A 293 15.32 26.96 -8.25
C PRO A 293 16.18 26.07 -7.35
N ASN A 294 16.66 24.96 -7.91
CA ASN A 294 17.60 24.02 -7.28
C ASN A 294 17.08 23.34 -5.99
N VAL A 295 15.78 23.40 -5.70
CA VAL A 295 15.20 22.66 -4.58
C VAL A 295 15.30 21.17 -4.86
N ARG A 296 15.76 20.42 -3.86
CA ARG A 296 15.80 18.96 -3.88
C ARG A 296 14.68 18.42 -3.01
N VAL A 297 14.06 17.32 -3.41
CA VAL A 297 12.95 16.73 -2.65
C VAL A 297 13.16 15.24 -2.45
N THR A 298 13.10 14.79 -1.20
CA THR A 298 12.95 13.38 -0.87
C THR A 298 11.47 13.11 -0.63
N PHE A 299 10.87 12.28 -1.47
CA PHE A 299 9.49 11.82 -1.35
C PHE A 299 9.48 10.46 -0.63
N VAL A 300 8.73 10.37 0.46
CA VAL A 300 8.59 9.14 1.25
C VAL A 300 7.13 8.73 1.27
N ASP A 301 6.85 7.47 0.98
CA ASP A 301 5.52 6.89 1.15
C ASP A 301 5.63 5.40 1.48
N ALA A 302 4.65 4.85 2.20
CA ALA A 302 4.55 3.42 2.44
C ALA A 302 3.92 2.68 1.25
N HIS A 303 3.24 3.41 0.36
CA HIS A 303 2.45 2.86 -0.72
C HIS A 303 3.22 2.91 -2.05
N ALA A 304 3.59 1.76 -2.60
CA ALA A 304 4.36 1.65 -3.84
C ALA A 304 3.70 2.39 -5.02
N ARG A 305 2.36 2.32 -5.10
CA ARG A 305 1.60 3.03 -6.14
C ARG A 305 1.65 4.56 -5.99
N ALA A 306 1.80 5.08 -4.78
CA ALA A 306 1.97 6.51 -4.54
C ALA A 306 3.31 6.97 -5.13
N LEU A 307 4.40 6.27 -4.80
CA LEU A 307 5.73 6.54 -5.36
C LEU A 307 5.79 6.37 -6.88
N ALA A 308 5.05 5.42 -7.46
CA ALA A 308 4.95 5.31 -8.91
C ALA A 308 4.19 6.49 -9.55
N ALA A 309 3.11 6.99 -8.93
CA ALA A 309 2.44 8.20 -9.40
C ALA A 309 3.37 9.43 -9.30
N THR A 310 4.06 9.58 -8.17
CA THR A 310 5.07 10.63 -7.96
C THR A 310 6.17 10.55 -9.01
N ARG A 311 6.74 9.37 -9.27
CA ARG A 311 7.76 9.17 -10.31
C ARG A 311 7.28 9.67 -11.68
N ARG A 312 6.09 9.24 -12.12
CA ARG A 312 5.53 9.66 -13.41
C ARG A 312 5.36 11.18 -13.50
N ASN A 313 4.97 11.83 -12.40
CA ASN A 313 4.87 13.29 -12.34
C ASN A 313 6.24 13.98 -12.37
N LEU A 314 7.24 13.41 -11.71
CA LEU A 314 8.61 13.94 -11.75
C LEU A 314 9.21 13.82 -13.15
N GLU A 315 9.01 12.68 -13.82
CA GLU A 315 9.46 12.45 -15.19
C GLU A 315 8.79 13.43 -16.17
N SER A 316 7.47 13.61 -16.09
CA SER A 316 6.74 14.50 -16.99
C SER A 316 7.09 15.99 -16.82
N LEU A 317 7.64 16.36 -15.66
CA LEU A 317 8.03 17.73 -15.32
C LEU A 317 9.54 17.95 -15.35
N GLY A 318 10.35 16.94 -15.67
CA GLY A 318 11.82 17.04 -15.68
C GLY A 318 12.44 17.25 -14.29
N LEU A 319 11.80 16.75 -13.24
CA LEU A 319 12.20 16.92 -11.83
C LEU A 319 12.80 15.65 -11.22
N LEU A 320 12.94 14.57 -11.98
CA LEU A 320 13.41 13.29 -11.45
C LEU A 320 14.85 13.39 -10.91
N ASP A 321 15.74 14.10 -11.59
CA ASP A 321 17.17 14.19 -11.24
C ASP A 321 17.43 14.93 -9.92
N CYS A 322 16.53 15.83 -9.51
CA CYS A 322 16.62 16.56 -8.23
C CYS A 322 15.80 15.89 -7.12
N SER A 323 15.33 14.66 -7.33
CA SER A 323 14.37 14.00 -6.46
C SER A 323 14.81 12.59 -6.03
N THR A 324 14.47 12.22 -4.81
CA THR A 324 14.68 10.87 -4.27
C THR A 324 13.34 10.25 -3.89
N LEU A 325 13.08 9.01 -4.30
CA LEU A 325 11.87 8.26 -3.96
C LEU A 325 12.22 7.16 -2.94
N VAL A 326 11.53 7.13 -1.80
CA VAL A 326 11.79 6.18 -0.72
C VAL A 326 10.51 5.47 -0.28
N LEU A 327 10.53 4.14 -0.31
CA LEU A 327 9.49 3.28 0.24
C LEU A 327 9.77 3.03 1.72
N SER A 328 8.89 3.51 2.60
CA SER A 328 9.02 3.35 4.05
C SER A 328 7.66 3.34 4.76
N ASP A 329 7.45 2.38 5.67
CA ASP A 329 6.33 2.36 6.62
C ASP A 329 6.72 2.82 8.04
N SER A 330 7.98 3.24 8.24
CA SER A 330 8.56 3.56 9.55
C SER A 330 9.34 4.87 9.58
N GLY A 331 9.08 5.79 8.64
CA GLY A 331 9.83 7.05 8.54
C GLY A 331 11.25 6.87 8.00
N LEU A 332 12.12 7.82 8.31
CA LEU A 332 13.55 7.79 7.94
C LEU A 332 14.42 7.77 9.20
N PRO A 333 15.57 7.09 9.18
CA PRO A 333 16.47 7.06 10.34
C PRO A 333 17.15 8.42 10.54
N GLN A 334 17.59 8.70 11.77
CA GLN A 334 18.34 9.92 12.11
C GLN A 334 19.63 10.08 11.28
N SER A 335 20.26 8.99 10.85
CA SER A 335 21.42 9.03 9.95
C SER A 335 21.13 9.69 8.61
N ALA A 336 19.85 9.87 8.27
CA ALA A 336 19.39 10.59 7.10
C ALA A 336 19.30 12.11 7.32
N ALA A 337 19.69 12.65 8.48
CA ALA A 337 19.55 14.08 8.80
C ALA A 337 20.24 15.00 7.78
N ARG A 338 19.44 15.72 7.00
CA ARG A 338 19.92 16.60 5.90
C ARG A 338 18.88 17.59 5.38
N PHE A 339 17.72 17.70 6.01
CA PHE A 339 16.60 18.47 5.47
C PHE A 339 16.51 19.86 6.08
N ASP A 340 16.17 20.83 5.23
CA ASP A 340 15.89 22.22 5.62
C ASP A 340 14.40 22.40 5.93
N LEU A 341 13.52 21.61 5.27
CA LEU A 341 12.08 21.67 5.43
C LEU A 341 11.47 20.26 5.41
N PHE A 342 10.55 20.01 6.34
CA PHE A 342 9.69 18.84 6.39
C PHE A 342 8.25 19.27 6.10
N ALA A 343 7.59 18.57 5.18
CA ALA A 343 6.17 18.73 4.89
C ALA A 343 5.48 17.35 5.01
N GLY A 344 4.43 17.27 5.81
CA GLY A 344 3.63 16.05 5.93
C GLY A 344 2.14 16.30 6.10
N ASN A 345 1.32 15.49 5.43
CA ASN A 345 -0.14 15.46 5.61
C ASN A 345 -0.55 14.12 6.26
N PRO A 346 -0.36 13.97 7.59
CA PRO A 346 -0.58 12.70 8.26
C PRO A 346 -2.07 12.31 8.27
N PRO A 347 -2.41 11.02 8.09
CA PRO A 347 -3.78 10.55 8.19
C PRO A 347 -4.34 10.69 9.62
N TYR A 348 -5.58 11.16 9.76
CA TYR A 348 -6.18 11.53 11.06
C TYR A 348 -6.83 10.37 11.84
N TYR A 349 -7.01 9.20 11.24
CA TYR A 349 -7.93 8.16 11.74
C TYR A 349 -7.29 7.07 12.62
N SER A 350 -5.99 7.15 12.94
CA SER A 350 -5.20 6.03 13.49
C SER A 350 -4.59 6.31 14.89
N ASP A 351 -5.42 6.71 15.85
CA ASP A 351 -5.01 7.04 17.23
C ASP A 351 -3.77 7.96 17.31
N PHE A 352 -3.57 8.79 16.28
CA PHE A 352 -2.41 9.66 16.07
C PHE A 352 -1.04 8.99 15.96
N ARG A 353 -0.93 7.65 15.95
CA ARG A 353 0.38 6.96 15.87
C ARG A 353 1.15 7.32 14.61
N ILE A 354 0.46 7.43 13.48
CA ILE A 354 1.10 7.83 12.22
C ILE A 354 1.50 9.31 12.25
N ALA A 355 0.70 10.17 12.88
CA ALA A 355 1.07 11.57 13.07
C ALA A 355 2.31 11.72 13.98
N GLU A 356 2.39 10.94 15.05
CA GLU A 356 3.55 10.88 15.94
C GLU A 356 4.79 10.36 15.21
N LEU A 357 4.65 9.33 14.37
CA LEU A 357 5.72 8.87 13.49
C LEU A 357 6.22 9.98 12.54
N PHE A 358 5.31 10.75 11.94
CA PHE A 358 5.68 11.86 11.06
C PHE A 358 6.44 12.94 11.84
N ILE A 359 5.93 13.35 13.00
CA ILE A 359 6.55 14.37 13.85
C ILE A 359 7.94 13.92 14.33
N GLN A 360 8.07 12.67 14.76
CA GLN A 360 9.35 12.11 15.19
C GLN A 360 10.35 12.03 14.02
N THR A 361 9.90 11.59 12.84
CA THR A 361 10.74 11.57 11.62
C THR A 361 11.18 12.99 11.25
N ALA A 362 10.28 13.97 11.32
CA ALA A 362 10.59 15.37 11.05
C ALA A 362 11.65 15.86 12.02
N HIS A 363 11.46 15.61 13.31
CA HIS A 363 12.42 15.95 14.34
C HIS A 363 13.77 15.34 13.95
N ASP A 364 13.89 14.02 13.87
CA ASP A 364 15.17 13.32 13.75
C ASP A 364 15.95 13.59 12.44
N THR A 365 15.30 14.14 11.42
CA THR A 365 15.91 14.33 10.10
C THR A 365 16.08 15.80 9.66
N LEU A 366 15.46 16.75 10.36
CA LEU A 366 15.69 18.17 10.15
C LEU A 366 17.05 18.61 10.71
N LYS A 367 17.71 19.52 9.99
CA LYS A 367 18.86 20.27 10.51
C LYS A 367 18.41 21.18 11.68
N PRO A 368 19.32 21.59 12.59
CA PRO A 368 19.06 22.70 13.49
C PRO A 368 18.62 23.95 12.70
N GLY A 369 17.52 24.58 13.12
CA GLY A 369 16.87 25.68 12.40
C GLY A 369 15.93 25.23 11.27
N GLY A 370 15.81 23.93 11.01
CA GLY A 370 14.95 23.38 9.97
C GLY A 370 13.46 23.49 10.31
N LEU A 371 12.62 23.63 9.28
CA LEU A 371 11.20 23.91 9.41
C LEU A 371 10.36 22.62 9.36
N CYS A 372 9.53 22.38 10.37
CA CYS A 372 8.55 21.30 10.39
C CYS A 372 7.14 21.84 10.11
N LEU A 373 6.52 21.38 9.03
CA LEU A 373 5.14 21.71 8.67
C LEU A 373 4.29 20.45 8.54
N THR A 374 3.24 20.37 9.34
CA THR A 374 2.20 19.34 9.22
C THR A 374 0.83 19.97 9.00
N VAL A 375 -0.14 19.25 8.42
CA VAL A 375 -1.47 19.83 8.15
C VAL A 375 -2.62 18.96 8.65
N ALA A 376 -3.63 19.62 9.22
CA ALA A 376 -4.86 18.98 9.66
C ALA A 376 -6.10 19.82 9.39
N LYS A 377 -7.24 19.17 9.13
CA LYS A 377 -8.53 19.86 9.09
C LYS A 377 -8.89 20.47 10.46
N SER A 378 -8.58 19.74 11.53
CA SER A 378 -8.58 20.26 12.90
C SER A 378 -7.19 20.09 13.50
N ALA A 379 -6.47 21.19 13.68
CA ALA A 379 -5.04 21.20 13.96
C ALA A 379 -4.67 21.12 15.44
N HIS A 380 -5.62 21.26 16.37
CA HIS A 380 -5.32 21.34 17.81
C HIS A 380 -4.53 20.12 18.33
N ALA A 381 -5.04 18.90 18.09
CA ALA A 381 -4.38 17.67 18.53
C ALA A 381 -3.02 17.43 17.85
N LEU A 382 -2.85 17.93 16.63
CA LEU A 382 -1.58 17.85 15.88
C LEU A 382 -0.58 18.88 16.42
N GLN A 383 -1.04 20.09 16.74
CA GLN A 383 -0.26 21.16 17.36
C GLN A 383 0.27 20.76 18.74
N GLU A 384 -0.55 20.16 19.60
CA GLU A 384 -0.11 19.68 20.92
C GLU A 384 1.03 18.66 20.80
N ARG A 385 0.91 17.69 19.88
CA ARG A 385 1.93 16.67 19.64
C ARG A 385 3.21 17.25 19.06
N GLN A 386 3.07 18.16 18.09
CA GLN A 386 4.23 18.80 17.48
C GLN A 386 4.94 19.70 18.49
N ALA A 387 4.21 20.43 19.33
CA ALA A 387 4.78 21.20 20.44
C ALA A 387 5.45 20.31 21.49
N ALA A 388 4.89 19.14 21.81
CA ALA A 388 5.52 18.20 22.73
C ALA A 388 6.88 17.69 22.23
N CYS A 389 7.05 17.57 20.90
CA CYS A 389 8.31 17.11 20.29
C CYS A 389 9.30 18.26 20.02
N PHE A 390 8.83 19.43 19.57
CA PHE A 390 9.67 20.57 19.15
C PHE A 390 9.72 21.73 20.19
N GLY A 391 9.06 21.59 21.33
CA GLY A 391 8.92 22.63 22.36
C GLY A 391 7.89 23.72 22.03
N ARG A 392 7.78 24.17 20.77
CA ARG A 392 6.78 25.15 20.33
C ARG A 392 6.15 24.76 18.99
N ALA A 393 4.84 24.97 18.88
CA ALA A 393 4.12 24.85 17.62
C ALA A 393 3.06 25.96 17.49
N GLU A 394 2.92 26.51 16.28
CA GLU A 394 1.86 27.48 15.93
C GLU A 394 1.00 26.95 14.79
N THR A 395 -0.27 27.34 14.74
CA THR A 395 -1.19 26.93 13.68
C THR A 395 -1.43 28.10 12.73
N LEU A 396 -1.18 27.88 11.43
CA LEU A 396 -1.38 28.83 10.35
C LEU A 396 -2.63 28.41 9.53
N PRO A 397 -3.75 29.15 9.62
CA PRO A 397 -4.96 28.81 8.88
C PRO A 397 -4.79 29.01 7.36
N ARG A 398 -5.13 28.00 6.56
CA ARG A 398 -5.09 28.10 5.10
C ARG A 398 -6.04 27.09 4.43
N ARG A 399 -6.82 27.55 3.44
CA ARG A 399 -7.81 26.73 2.68
C ARG A 399 -8.79 25.92 3.56
N GLY A 400 -9.13 26.41 4.76
CA GLY A 400 -9.98 25.69 5.71
C GLY A 400 -9.29 24.58 6.49
N TYR A 401 -7.96 24.53 6.46
CA TYR A 401 -7.09 23.65 7.24
C TYR A 401 -6.19 24.48 8.16
N GLY A 402 -5.64 23.86 9.21
CA GLY A 402 -4.56 24.42 10.01
C GLY A 402 -3.24 23.76 9.64
N VAL A 403 -2.27 24.54 9.18
CA VAL A 403 -0.89 24.10 8.97
C VAL A 403 -0.11 24.38 10.26
N VAL A 404 0.35 23.32 10.93
CA VAL A 404 1.09 23.39 12.18
C VAL A 404 2.58 23.56 11.88
N ARG A 405 3.19 24.58 12.46
CA ARG A 405 4.58 25.01 12.21
C ARG A 405 5.43 24.93 13.47
N SER A 406 6.62 24.34 13.34
CA SER A 406 7.67 24.27 14.36
C SER A 406 9.07 24.39 13.74
N ILE A 407 10.06 24.74 14.56
CA ILE A 407 11.48 24.83 14.14
C ILE A 407 12.26 23.80 14.98
N ARG A 408 13.13 23.02 14.34
CA ARG A 408 14.06 22.08 15.00
C ARG A 408 15.20 22.83 15.68
#